data_AF-A0A7Y0YRV3-F1
#
_entry.id   AF-A0A7Y0YRV3-F1
#
_cell.length_a   1.000
_cell.length_b   1.000
_cell.length_c   1.000
_cell.angle_alpha   90.00
_cell.angle_beta   90.00
_cell.angle_gamma   90.00
#
_symmetry.space_group_name_H-M   'P 1'
#
loop_
_entity.id
_entity.type
_entity.pdbx_description
1 polymer ?
#
loop_
_entity_poly.entity_id
_entity_poly.type
_entity_poly.pdbx_seq_one_letter_code
_entity_poly.pdbx_strand_id
1 'polypeptide(L)'
;MKNKKVTFVALLAILAVLSTQSVSAMHIMEGYLPLFWCIFWFAVFLPFFVVGLMRIKKIVAEDPNSKTMLALSGAFIFILSSLKIPSVTGSSSHPTGVGLGTAMFGPSVISVLGTICLLFQALLLAHGGLTTLGANAFSMAVVGPFVGYFVYKFAKSIKLSTPVSIFICAVIADLATYATTSIQLGLVFPDANSGFVGSALKFMGVFLTTQIPIAIVEGLLTVVLY
;
A
#
# COMPACT_ATOMS: atom_id res chain seq x y z
N MET A 1 -34.88 30.04 19.41
CA MET A 1 -33.71 29.26 19.92
C MET A 1 -33.87 27.74 19.83
N LYS A 2 -35.09 27.18 19.93
CA LYS A 2 -35.35 25.72 19.89
C LYS A 2 -34.96 25.07 18.54
N ASN A 3 -35.24 25.74 17.41
CA ASN A 3 -34.95 25.20 16.08
C ASN A 3 -33.45 25.04 15.79
N LYS A 4 -32.59 25.99 16.21
CA LYS A 4 -31.14 25.90 15.98
C LYS A 4 -30.48 24.70 16.66
N LYS A 5 -30.98 24.28 17.84
CA LYS A 5 -30.50 23.06 18.52
C LYS A 5 -30.88 21.80 17.76
N VAL A 6 -32.09 21.74 17.20
CA VAL A 6 -32.54 20.60 16.37
C VAL A 6 -31.75 20.55 15.06
N THR A 7 -31.47 21.69 14.43
CA THR A 7 -30.62 21.73 13.22
C THR A 7 -29.19 21.31 13.53
N PHE A 8 -28.64 21.70 14.68
CA PHE A 8 -27.29 21.33 15.10
C PHE A 8 -27.18 19.83 15.44
N VAL A 9 -28.19 19.26 16.12
CA VAL A 9 -28.26 17.82 16.41
C VAL A 9 -28.49 17.01 15.13
N ALA A 10 -29.31 17.50 14.20
CA ALA A 10 -29.49 16.87 12.89
C ALA A 10 -28.21 16.94 12.05
N LEU A 11 -27.48 18.06 12.10
CA LEU A 11 -26.18 18.20 11.43
C LEU A 11 -25.13 17.27 12.05
N LEU A 12 -25.09 17.13 13.38
CA LEU A 12 -24.22 16.19 14.09
C LEU A 12 -24.59 14.74 13.80
N ALA A 13 -25.88 14.41 13.69
CA ALA A 13 -26.35 13.08 13.32
C ALA A 13 -26.01 12.77 11.86
N ILE A 14 -26.15 13.72 10.95
CA ILE A 14 -25.74 13.59 9.54
C ILE A 14 -24.22 13.44 9.45
N LEU A 15 -23.44 14.22 10.19
CA LEU A 15 -21.97 14.09 10.25
C LEU A 15 -21.55 12.75 10.87
N ALA A 16 -22.26 12.26 11.89
CA ALA A 16 -22.04 10.95 12.48
C ALA A 16 -22.35 9.81 11.48
N VAL A 17 -23.45 9.91 10.74
CA VAL A 17 -23.85 8.93 9.71
C VAL A 17 -22.96 8.99 8.46
N LEU A 18 -22.44 10.17 8.11
CA LEU A 18 -21.46 10.32 7.03
C LEU A 18 -20.05 9.86 7.45
N SER A 19 -19.75 9.87 8.76
CA SER A 19 -18.49 9.37 9.31
C SER A 19 -18.43 7.84 9.46
N THR A 20 -19.56 7.12 9.30
CA THR A 20 -19.59 5.65 9.36
C THR A 20 -19.36 4.99 8.01
N GLN A 21 -18.81 5.69 7.02
CA GLN A 21 -18.24 4.98 5.89
C GLN A 21 -16.97 4.31 6.38
N SER A 22 -17.06 2.99 6.58
CA SER A 22 -15.91 2.11 6.73
C SER A 22 -15.01 2.29 5.52
N VAL A 23 -14.05 3.20 5.66
CA VAL A 23 -12.91 3.30 4.74
C VAL A 23 -12.31 1.92 4.73
N SER A 24 -12.39 1.23 3.58
CA SER A 24 -11.62 0.02 3.36
C SER A 24 -10.15 0.44 3.34
N ALA A 25 -9.57 0.55 4.53
CA ALA A 25 -8.21 0.99 4.71
C ALA A 25 -7.29 -0.04 4.05
N MET A 26 -6.44 0.45 3.15
CA MET A 26 -5.44 -0.34 2.47
C MET A 26 -4.44 -0.94 3.47
N HIS A 27 -4.16 -0.17 4.54
CA HIS A 27 -3.21 -0.50 5.59
C HIS A 27 -3.91 -1.11 6.80
N ILE A 28 -3.27 -2.10 7.41
CA ILE A 28 -3.68 -2.66 8.69
C ILE A 28 -3.53 -1.57 9.75
N MET A 29 -4.64 -1.21 10.41
CA MET A 29 -4.70 -0.12 11.38
C MET A 29 -3.90 -0.42 12.65
N GLU A 30 -3.47 0.64 13.34
CA GLU A 30 -2.83 0.55 14.65
C GLU A 30 -3.66 -0.27 15.65
N GLY A 31 -2.99 -1.16 16.39
CA GLY A 31 -3.64 -1.99 17.42
C GLY A 31 -4.52 -3.13 16.88
N TYR A 32 -4.62 -3.32 15.56
CA TYR A 32 -5.42 -4.40 14.98
C TYR A 32 -4.75 -5.78 15.13
N LEU A 33 -3.42 -5.83 15.12
CA LEU A 33 -2.68 -7.08 15.24
C LEU A 33 -2.28 -7.36 16.70
N PRO A 34 -2.40 -8.62 17.17
CA PRO A 34 -1.80 -9.03 18.43
C PRO A 34 -0.28 -8.87 18.42
N LEU A 35 0.31 -8.59 19.59
CA LEU A 35 1.75 -8.29 19.73
C LEU A 35 2.67 -9.31 19.05
N PHE A 36 2.35 -10.60 19.19
CA PHE A 36 3.11 -11.67 18.55
C PHE A 36 3.21 -11.49 17.03
N TRP A 37 2.09 -11.16 16.37
CA TRP A 37 2.03 -10.95 14.93
C TRP A 37 2.77 -9.69 14.50
N CYS A 38 2.72 -8.62 15.30
CA CYS A 38 3.53 -7.42 15.05
C CYS A 38 5.01 -7.77 15.00
N ILE A 39 5.53 -8.46 16.03
CA ILE A 39 6.94 -8.87 16.12
C ILE A 39 7.30 -9.80 14.95
N PHE A 40 6.45 -10.78 14.65
CA PHE A 40 6.66 -11.71 13.54
C PHE A 40 6.81 -10.97 12.21
N TRP A 41 5.89 -10.06 11.87
CA TRP A 41 5.96 -9.35 10.61
C TRP A 41 7.15 -8.39 10.52
N PHE A 42 7.54 -7.75 11.62
CA PHE A 42 8.80 -7.00 11.67
C PHE A 42 10.00 -7.91 11.39
N ALA A 43 10.06 -9.10 11.99
CA ALA A 43 11.15 -10.05 11.78
C ALA A 43 11.21 -10.54 10.33
N VAL A 44 10.07 -10.80 9.69
CA VAL A 44 10.00 -11.25 8.28
C VAL A 44 10.34 -10.13 7.30
N PHE A 45 9.95 -8.88 7.61
CA PHE A 45 10.25 -7.71 6.80
C PHE A 45 11.73 -7.29 6.86
N LEU A 46 12.36 -7.42 8.04
CA LEU A 46 13.68 -6.85 8.32
C LEU A 46 14.79 -7.24 7.32
N PRO A 47 14.92 -8.50 6.86
CA PRO A 47 15.97 -8.88 5.90
C PRO A 47 15.88 -8.08 4.59
N PHE A 48 14.67 -7.85 4.08
CA PHE A 48 14.45 -7.12 2.84
C PHE A 48 14.83 -5.65 3.00
N PHE A 49 14.43 -5.05 4.12
CA PHE A 49 14.79 -3.68 4.47
C PHE A 49 16.30 -3.50 4.60
N VAL A 50 16.99 -4.42 5.27
CA VAL A 50 18.46 -4.37 5.43
C VAL A 50 19.15 -4.51 4.08
N VAL A 51 18.71 -5.40 3.21
CA VAL A 51 19.23 -5.52 1.82
C VAL A 51 19.00 -4.22 1.04
N GLY A 52 17.83 -3.61 1.17
CA GLY A 52 17.51 -2.31 0.57
C GLY A 52 18.44 -1.20 1.08
N LEU A 53 18.68 -1.14 2.39
CA LEU A 53 19.61 -0.17 2.99
C LEU A 53 21.04 -0.35 2.49
N MET A 54 21.53 -1.60 2.42
CA MET A 54 22.85 -1.88 1.87
C MET A 54 22.96 -1.43 0.41
N ARG A 55 21.90 -1.66 -0.38
CA ARG A 55 21.85 -1.22 -1.79
C ARG A 55 21.87 0.30 -1.90
N ILE A 56 21.06 1.01 -1.12
CA ILE A 56 21.05 2.48 -1.08
C ILE A 56 22.42 3.02 -0.66
N LYS A 57 23.04 2.44 0.38
CA LYS A 57 24.37 2.83 0.83
C LYS A 57 25.41 2.69 -0.28
N LYS A 58 25.34 1.60 -1.06
CA LYS A 58 26.23 1.40 -2.21
C LYS A 58 26.00 2.45 -3.31
N ILE A 59 24.74 2.73 -3.66
CA ILE A 59 24.38 3.76 -4.67
C ILE A 59 24.92 5.13 -4.25
N VAL A 60 24.71 5.52 -2.99
CA VAL A 60 25.15 6.83 -2.46
C VAL A 60 26.68 6.92 -2.34
N ALA A 61 27.36 5.79 -2.08
CA ALA A 61 28.82 5.75 -2.05
C ALA A 61 29.44 5.87 -3.45
N GLU A 62 28.77 5.33 -4.48
CA GLU A 62 29.19 5.45 -5.88
C GLU A 62 28.92 6.86 -6.44
N ASP A 63 27.77 7.46 -6.11
CA ASP A 63 27.42 8.83 -6.47
C ASP A 63 26.72 9.56 -5.30
N PRO A 64 27.41 10.52 -4.64
CA PRO A 64 26.81 11.30 -3.55
C PRO A 64 25.57 12.10 -3.95
N ASN A 65 25.42 12.51 -5.23
CA ASN A 65 24.26 13.26 -5.69
C ASN A 65 22.99 12.41 -5.71
N SER A 66 23.12 11.09 -5.85
CA SER A 66 22.01 10.14 -5.81
C SER A 66 21.26 10.16 -4.47
N LYS A 67 21.88 10.63 -3.37
CA LYS A 67 21.19 10.80 -2.08
C LYS A 67 20.02 11.77 -2.19
N THR A 68 20.21 12.91 -2.86
CA THR A 68 19.18 13.92 -3.06
C THR A 68 18.08 13.39 -3.97
N MET A 69 18.44 12.67 -5.03
CA MET A 69 17.46 12.05 -5.93
C MET A 69 16.60 11.03 -5.19
N LEU A 70 17.19 10.12 -4.42
CA LEU A 70 16.44 9.13 -3.64
C LEU A 70 15.50 9.77 -2.62
N ALA A 71 15.92 10.86 -1.97
CA ALA A 71 15.07 11.61 -1.05
C ALA A 71 13.89 12.27 -1.77
N LEU A 72 14.12 12.92 -2.91
CA LEU A 72 13.07 13.49 -3.75
C LEU A 72 12.11 12.43 -4.27
N SER A 73 12.61 11.26 -4.66
CA SER A 73 11.78 10.13 -5.10
C SER A 73 10.91 9.60 -3.96
N GLY A 74 11.46 9.44 -2.76
CA GLY A 74 10.68 9.06 -1.59
C GLY A 74 9.59 10.08 -1.24
N ALA A 75 9.92 11.38 -1.28
CA ALA A 75 8.96 12.46 -1.07
C ALA A 75 7.86 12.46 -2.15
N PHE A 76 8.23 12.24 -3.41
CA PHE A 76 7.29 12.15 -4.53
C PHE A 76 6.34 10.95 -4.38
N ILE A 77 6.86 9.77 -4.04
CA ILE A 77 6.04 8.58 -3.77
C ILE A 77 5.06 8.86 -2.61
N PHE A 78 5.53 9.46 -1.51
CA PHE A 78 4.67 9.84 -0.40
C PHE A 78 3.57 10.83 -0.82
N ILE A 79 3.93 11.91 -1.53
CA ILE A 79 2.97 12.92 -2.00
C ILE A 79 1.95 12.28 -2.94
N LEU A 80 2.39 11.50 -3.93
CA LEU A 80 1.49 10.76 -4.81
C LEU A 80 0.52 9.91 -3.98
N SER A 81 1.02 9.15 -3.01
CA SER A 81 0.21 8.35 -2.10
C SER A 81 -0.70 9.11 -1.14
N SER A 82 -0.56 10.43 -1.07
CA SER A 82 -1.46 11.29 -0.30
C SER A 82 -2.58 11.91 -1.15
N LEU A 83 -2.44 11.88 -2.48
CA LEU A 83 -3.46 12.44 -3.39
C LEU A 83 -4.71 11.57 -3.37
N LYS A 84 -5.87 12.19 -3.12
CA LYS A 84 -7.17 11.51 -3.16
C LYS A 84 -7.63 11.38 -4.60
N ILE A 85 -7.73 10.16 -5.09
CA ILE A 85 -8.35 9.87 -6.39
C ILE A 85 -9.76 9.33 -6.11
N PRO A 86 -10.81 9.91 -6.72
CA PRO A 86 -12.17 9.39 -6.56
C PRO A 86 -12.24 7.97 -7.10
N SER A 87 -12.59 7.00 -6.25
CA SER A 87 -12.86 5.64 -6.72
C SER A 87 -14.22 5.55 -7.41
N VAL A 88 -14.35 4.59 -8.32
CA VAL A 88 -15.58 4.26 -9.05
C VAL A 88 -16.71 3.84 -8.09
N THR A 89 -16.39 3.42 -6.87
CA THR A 89 -17.35 2.89 -5.87
C THR A 89 -17.64 3.86 -4.70
N GLY A 90 -17.19 5.12 -4.76
CA GLY A 90 -17.47 6.13 -3.72
C GLY A 90 -16.55 6.08 -2.50
N SER A 91 -15.50 5.24 -2.52
CA SER A 91 -14.41 5.27 -1.53
C SER A 91 -13.36 6.36 -1.86
N SER A 92 -12.66 6.85 -0.84
CA SER A 92 -11.45 7.66 -1.02
C SER A 92 -10.25 6.73 -1.22
N SER A 93 -9.66 6.77 -2.42
CA SER A 93 -8.48 6.00 -2.79
C SER A 93 -7.24 6.86 -2.88
N HIS A 94 -6.09 6.21 -2.75
CA HIS A 94 -4.78 6.83 -2.84
C HIS A 94 -3.87 5.94 -3.70
N PRO A 95 -3.21 6.49 -4.72
CA PRO A 95 -2.31 5.69 -5.55
C PRO A 95 -1.06 5.33 -4.73
N THR A 96 -0.72 4.06 -4.60
CA THR A 96 0.42 3.65 -3.77
C THR A 96 1.77 4.07 -4.33
N GLY A 97 1.84 4.35 -5.64
CA GLY A 97 3.08 4.71 -6.33
C GLY A 97 4.09 3.56 -6.38
N VAL A 98 3.68 2.36 -5.96
CA VAL A 98 4.53 1.18 -5.85
C VAL A 98 4.97 0.70 -7.22
N GLY A 99 4.06 0.67 -8.20
CA GLY A 99 4.37 0.28 -9.59
C GLY A 99 5.42 1.18 -10.24
N LEU A 100 5.23 2.51 -10.13
CA LEU A 100 6.14 3.50 -10.68
C LEU A 100 7.53 3.44 -10.03
N GLY A 101 7.56 3.46 -8.70
CA GLY A 101 8.81 3.39 -7.94
C GLY A 101 9.58 2.10 -8.22
N THR A 102 8.86 0.98 -8.36
CA THR A 102 9.46 -0.33 -8.65
C THR A 102 10.10 -0.38 -10.04
N ALA A 103 9.43 0.17 -11.05
CA ALA A 103 9.98 0.22 -12.41
C ALA A 103 11.23 1.12 -12.49
N MET A 104 11.27 2.23 -11.75
CA MET A 104 12.35 3.21 -11.81
C MET A 104 13.56 2.86 -10.93
N PHE A 105 13.34 2.46 -9.67
CA PHE A 105 14.40 2.29 -8.67
C PHE A 105 14.67 0.82 -8.30
N GLY A 106 13.79 -0.08 -8.73
CA GLY A 106 13.85 -1.50 -8.41
C GLY A 106 13.35 -1.83 -6.99
N PRO A 107 13.01 -3.10 -6.75
CA PRO A 107 12.27 -3.54 -5.56
C PRO A 107 13.07 -3.36 -4.25
N SER A 108 14.40 -3.50 -4.30
CA SER A 108 15.25 -3.34 -3.11
C SER A 108 15.25 -1.91 -2.58
N VAL A 109 15.29 -0.90 -3.46
CA VAL A 109 15.25 0.51 -3.02
C VAL A 109 13.86 0.88 -2.51
N ILE A 110 12.81 0.39 -3.18
CA ILE A 110 11.42 0.60 -2.76
C ILE A 110 11.11 -0.06 -1.42
N SER A 111 11.78 -1.15 -1.04
CA SER A 111 11.64 -1.71 0.31
C SER A 111 12.01 -0.75 1.44
N VAL A 112 12.86 0.24 1.17
CA VAL A 112 13.22 1.28 2.16
C VAL A 112 12.36 2.52 1.97
N LEU A 113 12.28 3.04 0.73
CA LEU A 113 11.50 4.25 0.46
C LEU A 113 10.02 4.05 0.77
N GLY A 114 9.46 2.89 0.44
CA GLY A 114 8.08 2.51 0.77
C GLY A 114 7.86 2.46 2.28
N THR A 115 8.78 1.89 3.06
CA THR A 115 8.67 1.89 4.53
C THR A 115 8.74 3.30 5.12
N ILE A 116 9.59 4.17 4.58
CA ILE A 116 9.62 5.58 5.00
C ILE A 116 8.28 6.27 4.69
N CYS A 117 7.69 6.01 3.51
CA CYS A 117 6.37 6.52 3.16
C CYS A 117 5.31 6.02 4.13
N LEU A 118 5.29 4.71 4.43
CA LEU A 118 4.36 4.11 5.41
C LEU A 118 4.52 4.70 6.81
N LEU A 119 5.75 4.98 7.23
CA LEU A 119 6.02 5.64 8.51
C LEU A 119 5.42 7.05 8.53
N PHE A 120 5.59 7.84 7.48
CA PHE A 120 4.98 9.16 7.39
C PHE A 120 3.46 9.09 7.27
N GLN A 121 2.90 8.09 6.59
CA GLN A 121 1.44 7.88 6.54
C GLN A 121 0.89 7.58 7.94
N ALA A 122 1.57 6.74 8.72
CA ALA A 122 1.18 6.44 10.10
C ALA A 122 1.28 7.67 11.01
N LEU A 123 2.35 8.46 10.89
CA LEU A 123 2.62 9.61 11.77
C LEU A 123 1.84 10.89 11.40
N LEU A 124 1.73 11.19 10.10
CA LEU A 124 1.20 12.48 9.62
C LEU A 124 -0.25 12.39 9.14
N LEU A 125 -0.64 11.24 8.59
CA LEU A 125 -1.98 11.06 8.00
C LEU A 125 -2.89 10.17 8.85
N ALA A 126 -2.39 9.68 9.99
CA ALA A 126 -3.07 8.69 10.84
C ALA A 126 -3.59 7.50 10.02
N HIS A 127 -2.81 7.08 9.01
CA HIS A 127 -3.17 6.03 8.07
C HIS A 127 -2.20 4.85 8.22
N GLY A 128 -2.74 3.69 8.62
CA GLY A 128 -1.94 2.52 9.01
C GLY A 128 -1.64 2.48 10.50
N GLY A 129 -0.42 2.06 10.87
CA GLY A 129 0.01 1.94 12.25
C GLY A 129 1.52 1.75 12.40
N LEU A 130 2.03 2.13 13.56
CA LEU A 130 3.42 1.90 14.01
C LEU A 130 3.62 0.45 14.44
N THR A 131 2.70 -0.15 15.20
CA THR A 131 2.81 -1.57 15.59
C THR A 131 2.59 -2.49 14.40
N THR A 132 1.76 -2.08 13.46
CA THR A 132 1.45 -2.81 12.22
C THR A 132 2.35 -2.44 11.05
N LEU A 133 3.31 -1.52 11.25
CA LEU A 133 4.23 -1.05 10.21
C LEU A 133 4.99 -2.22 9.57
N GLY A 134 5.44 -3.21 10.34
CA GLY A 134 6.12 -4.38 9.80
C GLY A 134 5.25 -5.19 8.83
N ALA A 135 3.97 -5.38 9.16
CA ALA A 135 3.02 -6.11 8.31
C ALA A 135 2.70 -5.33 7.03
N ASN A 136 2.41 -4.03 7.16
CA ASN A 136 2.15 -3.13 6.04
C ASN A 136 3.38 -2.99 5.13
N ALA A 137 4.58 -2.85 5.71
CA ALA A 137 5.82 -2.77 4.95
C ALA A 137 6.12 -4.07 4.20
N PHE A 138 5.83 -5.23 4.81
CA PHE A 138 5.99 -6.50 4.12
C PHE A 138 5.07 -6.61 2.89
N SER A 139 3.78 -6.28 3.01
CA SER A 139 2.88 -6.36 1.86
C SER A 139 3.21 -5.31 0.79
N MET A 140 3.34 -4.03 1.18
CA MET A 140 3.40 -2.89 0.27
C MET A 140 4.81 -2.49 -0.18
N ALA A 141 5.83 -2.67 0.67
CA ALA A 141 7.21 -2.30 0.35
C ALA A 141 8.06 -3.52 -0.04
N VAL A 142 7.58 -4.74 0.18
CA VAL A 142 8.28 -5.97 -0.23
C VAL A 142 7.47 -6.75 -1.27
N VAL A 143 6.34 -7.36 -0.90
CA VAL A 143 5.66 -8.28 -1.82
C VAL A 143 5.20 -7.58 -3.09
N GLY A 144 4.49 -6.45 -2.98
CA GLY A 144 4.04 -5.66 -4.14
C GLY A 144 5.18 -5.32 -5.10
N PRO A 145 6.24 -4.62 -4.67
CA PRO A 145 7.39 -4.28 -5.51
C PRO A 145 8.10 -5.49 -6.12
N PHE A 146 8.34 -6.55 -5.35
CA PHE A 146 9.07 -7.72 -5.86
C PHE A 146 8.24 -8.47 -6.91
N VAL A 147 6.95 -8.68 -6.66
CA VAL A 147 6.05 -9.33 -7.61
C VAL A 147 5.87 -8.46 -8.86
N GLY A 148 5.61 -7.16 -8.70
CA GLY A 148 5.51 -6.21 -9.81
C GLY A 148 6.76 -6.19 -10.67
N TYR A 149 7.95 -6.15 -10.06
CA TYR A 149 9.21 -6.14 -10.79
C TYR A 149 9.46 -7.45 -11.56
N PHE A 150 9.11 -8.59 -10.97
CA PHE A 150 9.21 -9.88 -11.67
C PHE A 150 8.28 -9.91 -12.88
N VAL A 151 7.05 -9.45 -12.72
CA VAL A 151 6.07 -9.36 -13.80
C VAL A 151 6.50 -8.37 -14.88
N TYR A 152 7.07 -7.23 -14.50
CA TYR A 152 7.67 -6.28 -15.43
C TYR A 152 8.78 -6.93 -16.27
N LYS A 153 9.72 -7.63 -15.62
CA LYS A 153 10.79 -8.36 -16.34
C LYS A 153 10.24 -9.44 -17.26
N PHE A 154 9.27 -10.20 -16.78
CA PHE A 154 8.62 -11.23 -17.58
C PHE A 154 7.91 -10.62 -18.79
N ALA A 155 7.15 -9.54 -18.61
CA ALA A 155 6.48 -8.82 -19.68
C ALA A 155 7.46 -8.30 -20.74
N LYS A 156 8.61 -7.75 -20.32
CA LYS A 156 9.69 -7.34 -21.22
C LYS A 156 10.33 -8.54 -21.94
N SER A 157 10.44 -9.70 -21.29
CA SER A 157 11.01 -10.91 -21.90
C SER A 157 10.16 -11.45 -23.06
N ILE A 158 8.83 -11.30 -22.98
CA ILE A 158 7.90 -11.66 -24.06
C ILE A 158 7.66 -10.51 -25.06
N LYS A 159 8.52 -9.48 -25.02
CA LYS A 159 8.52 -8.33 -25.94
C LYS A 159 7.24 -7.49 -25.94
N LEU A 160 6.53 -7.42 -24.80
CA LEU A 160 5.46 -6.44 -24.63
C LEU A 160 6.01 -5.01 -24.70
N SER A 161 5.16 -4.07 -25.14
CA SER A 161 5.50 -2.66 -25.15
C SER A 161 5.77 -2.16 -23.73
N THR A 162 6.64 -1.15 -23.60
CA THR A 162 6.99 -0.59 -22.28
C THR A 162 5.75 -0.08 -21.52
N PRO A 163 4.80 0.66 -22.14
CA PRO A 163 3.57 1.08 -21.47
C PRO A 163 2.74 -0.09 -20.92
N VAL A 164 2.57 -1.16 -21.72
CA VAL A 164 1.81 -2.34 -21.29
C VAL A 164 2.53 -3.08 -20.15
N SER A 165 3.86 -3.18 -20.22
CA SER A 165 4.66 -3.81 -19.17
C SER A 165 4.53 -3.07 -17.82
N ILE A 166 4.49 -1.74 -17.87
CA ILE A 166 4.34 -0.88 -16.69
C ILE A 166 2.92 -0.97 -16.13
N PHE A 167 1.91 -0.94 -17.00
CA PHE A 167 0.51 -1.12 -16.61
C PHE A 167 0.31 -2.44 -15.84
N ILE A 168 0.79 -3.55 -16.41
CA ILE A 168 0.67 -4.88 -15.80
C ILE A 168 1.49 -4.93 -14.50
N CYS A 169 2.68 -4.32 -14.47
CA CYS A 169 3.50 -4.23 -13.26
C CYS A 169 2.73 -3.57 -12.10
N ALA A 170 2.12 -2.41 -12.33
CA ALA A 170 1.37 -1.68 -11.32
C ALA A 170 0.14 -2.48 -10.85
N VAL A 171 -0.70 -2.94 -11.78
CA VAL A 171 -1.92 -3.71 -11.44
C VAL A 171 -1.60 -4.94 -10.62
N ILE A 172 -0.58 -5.72 -11.01
CA ILE A 172 -0.24 -6.95 -10.31
C ILE A 172 0.48 -6.68 -8.98
N ALA A 173 1.30 -5.62 -8.89
CA ALA A 173 1.90 -5.21 -7.61
C ALA A 173 0.84 -4.85 -6.57
N ASP A 174 -0.19 -4.10 -6.98
CA ASP A 174 -1.30 -3.72 -6.13
C ASP A 174 -2.08 -4.96 -5.68
N LEU A 175 -2.52 -5.80 -6.63
CA LEU A 175 -3.24 -7.03 -6.30
C LEU A 175 -2.43 -7.97 -5.39
N ALA A 176 -1.11 -8.08 -5.59
CA ALA A 176 -0.24 -8.88 -4.73
C ALA A 176 -0.15 -8.30 -3.32
N THR A 177 -0.13 -6.97 -3.19
CA THR A 177 -0.17 -6.29 -1.89
C THR A 177 -1.46 -6.64 -1.14
N TYR A 178 -2.62 -6.50 -1.79
CA TYR A 178 -3.92 -6.81 -1.19
C TYR A 178 -4.08 -8.29 -0.87
N ALA A 179 -3.56 -9.16 -1.73
CA ALA A 179 -3.55 -10.59 -1.49
C ALA A 179 -2.73 -10.93 -0.22
N THR A 180 -1.57 -10.30 -0.08
CA THR A 180 -0.71 -10.48 1.09
C THR A 180 -1.39 -9.98 2.36
N THR A 181 -1.98 -8.78 2.34
CA THR A 181 -2.74 -8.25 3.48
C THR A 181 -3.92 -9.14 3.85
N SER A 182 -4.64 -9.71 2.87
CA SER A 182 -5.73 -10.65 3.11
C SER A 182 -5.25 -11.92 3.82
N ILE A 183 -4.08 -12.44 3.42
CA ILE A 183 -3.44 -13.59 4.05
C ILE A 183 -2.99 -13.24 5.47
N GLN A 184 -2.36 -12.07 5.68
CA GLN A 184 -1.95 -11.58 6.99
C GLN A 184 -3.13 -11.55 7.96
N LEU A 185 -4.25 -10.96 7.54
CA LEU A 185 -5.46 -10.89 8.37
C LEU A 185 -6.14 -12.25 8.55
N GLY A 186 -6.16 -13.09 7.50
CA GLY A 186 -6.71 -14.44 7.59
C GLY A 186 -5.96 -15.33 8.59
N LEU A 187 -4.64 -15.18 8.69
CA LEU A 187 -3.82 -15.92 9.66
C LEU A 187 -4.10 -15.49 11.10
N VAL A 188 -4.37 -14.21 11.30
CA VAL A 188 -4.61 -13.62 12.63
C VAL A 188 -6.02 -13.90 13.10
N PHE A 189 -7.00 -13.86 12.19
CA PHE A 189 -8.42 -13.99 12.47
C PHE A 189 -9.03 -15.16 11.70
N PRO A 190 -8.68 -16.42 12.01
CA PRO A 190 -9.25 -17.59 11.33
C PRO A 190 -10.75 -17.70 11.58
N ASP A 191 -11.49 -18.08 10.55
CA ASP A 191 -12.94 -18.23 10.61
C ASP A 191 -13.30 -19.47 11.43
N ALA A 192 -14.37 -19.38 12.22
CA ALA A 192 -14.79 -20.48 13.09
C ALA A 192 -15.14 -21.76 12.33
N ASN A 193 -15.66 -21.65 11.10
CA ASN A 193 -16.12 -22.80 10.32
C ASN A 193 -15.12 -23.21 9.23
N SER A 194 -14.44 -22.23 8.63
CA SER A 194 -13.61 -22.40 7.43
C SER A 194 -12.13 -22.10 7.65
N GLY A 195 -11.74 -21.82 8.90
CA GLY A 195 -10.37 -21.61 9.33
C GLY A 195 -9.68 -20.44 8.61
N PHE A 196 -8.35 -20.55 8.50
CA PHE A 196 -7.51 -19.56 7.83
C PHE A 196 -7.96 -19.28 6.39
N VAL A 197 -8.20 -20.33 5.59
CA VAL A 197 -8.51 -20.20 4.16
C VAL A 197 -9.82 -19.45 3.96
N GLY A 198 -10.83 -19.76 4.78
CA GLY A 198 -12.10 -19.04 4.74
C GLY A 198 -11.98 -17.56 5.05
N SER A 199 -11.22 -17.20 6.10
CA SER A 199 -10.98 -15.79 6.43
C SER A 199 -10.19 -15.07 5.34
N ALA A 200 -9.13 -15.68 4.83
CA ALA A 200 -8.32 -15.08 3.75
C ALA A 200 -9.17 -14.81 2.50
N LEU A 201 -10.07 -15.73 2.12
CA LEU A 201 -10.99 -15.53 1.01
C LEU A 201 -12.05 -14.46 1.29
N LYS A 202 -12.55 -14.35 2.54
CA LYS A 202 -13.47 -13.27 2.93
C LYS A 202 -12.80 -11.90 2.84
N PHE A 203 -11.62 -11.73 3.43
CA PHE A 203 -10.86 -10.48 3.34
C PHE A 203 -10.52 -10.14 1.88
N MET A 204 -10.05 -11.13 1.11
CA MET A 204 -9.80 -10.96 -0.32
C MET A 204 -11.07 -10.52 -1.07
N GLY A 205 -12.19 -11.18 -0.84
CA GLY A 205 -13.47 -10.86 -1.50
C GLY A 205 -13.92 -9.43 -1.22
N VAL A 206 -13.78 -8.96 0.02
CA VAL A 206 -14.07 -7.56 0.39
C VAL A 206 -13.12 -6.60 -0.32
N PHE A 207 -11.81 -6.86 -0.28
CA PHE A 207 -10.83 -5.98 -0.91
C PHE A 207 -10.97 -5.96 -2.43
N LEU A 208 -11.13 -7.08 -3.13
CA LEU A 208 -11.19 -7.10 -4.60
C LEU A 208 -12.27 -6.18 -5.20
N THR A 209 -13.40 -5.98 -4.51
CA THR A 209 -14.48 -5.09 -4.99
C THR A 209 -14.05 -3.63 -5.11
N THR A 210 -13.17 -3.17 -4.23
CA THR A 210 -12.65 -1.80 -4.21
C THR A 210 -11.29 -1.71 -4.90
N GLN A 211 -10.47 -2.75 -4.77
CA GLN A 211 -9.06 -2.70 -5.14
C GLN A 211 -8.79 -3.05 -6.60
N ILE A 212 -9.62 -3.87 -7.26
CA ILE A 212 -9.47 -4.09 -8.72
C ILE A 212 -9.66 -2.77 -9.48
N PRO A 213 -10.74 -1.98 -9.25
CA PRO A 213 -10.88 -0.67 -9.88
C PRO A 213 -9.70 0.27 -9.61
N ILE A 214 -9.21 0.31 -8.36
CA ILE A 214 -8.08 1.17 -7.97
C ILE A 214 -6.81 0.74 -8.69
N ALA A 215 -6.49 -0.56 -8.71
CA ALA A 215 -5.30 -1.08 -9.36
C ALA A 215 -5.27 -0.76 -10.87
N ILE A 216 -6.42 -0.81 -11.54
CA ILE A 216 -6.53 -0.43 -12.96
C ILE A 216 -6.26 1.06 -13.15
N VAL A 217 -6.87 1.92 -12.33
CA VAL A 217 -6.68 3.38 -12.39
C VAL A 217 -5.22 3.75 -12.08
N GLU A 218 -4.63 3.14 -11.06
CA GLU A 218 -3.23 3.32 -10.70
C GLU A 218 -2.29 2.82 -11.80
N GLY A 219 -2.61 1.70 -12.45
CA GLY A 219 -1.88 1.22 -13.62
C GLY A 219 -1.89 2.21 -14.78
N LEU A 220 -3.04 2.80 -15.11
CA LEU A 220 -3.13 3.83 -16.14
C LEU A 220 -2.35 5.09 -15.75
N LEU A 221 -2.48 5.53 -14.51
CA LEU A 221 -1.74 6.69 -14.00
C LEU A 221 -0.23 6.46 -14.07
N THR A 222 0.24 5.26 -13.69
CA THR A 222 1.65 4.88 -13.75
C THR A 222 2.18 4.94 -15.18
N VAL A 223 1.41 4.53 -16.16
CA VAL A 223 1.81 4.62 -17.58
C VAL A 223 1.92 6.07 -18.06
N VAL A 224 1.04 6.96 -17.60
CA VAL A 224 1.06 8.38 -18.00
C VAL A 224 2.23 9.13 -17.35
N LEU A 225 2.62 8.74 -16.14
CA LEU A 225 3.70 9.39 -15.38
C LEU A 225 5.11 8.87 -15.70
N TYR A 226 5.22 7.72 -16.38
CA TYR A 226 6.50 7.11 -16.78
C TYR A 226 7.02 7.69 -18.09
#